data_AF-A0A5C5WXD4-F1
#
_entry.id   AF-A0A5C5WXD4-F1
#
_cell.length_a   1.000
_cell.length_b   1.000
_cell.length_c   1.000
_cell.angle_alpha   90.00
_cell.angle_beta   90.00
_cell.angle_gamma   90.00
#
_symmetry.space_group_name_H-M   'P 1'
#
loop_
_entity.id
_entity.type
_entity.pdbx_description
1 polymer ?
#
loop_
_entity_poly.entity_id
_entity_poly.type
_entity_poly.pdbx_seq_one_letter_code
_entity_poly.pdbx_strand_id
1 'polypeptide(L)'
;MTDSTNPGEEGSNPAIESEPLEIVDDGPGCMPAILAATALTGILGFVLCGFTTWVLFQKRTEMAVRTLRNAYVPELEQSLLDPDSKQGVIKQIKQLIGDMERGKYEDWQSAGVMQRLQRLPVLQWGDLQAVESFIAKAGSKDQATEAKRQFDRLRLAVRDGRATSFDFYDVLKPAQVDDPSASTGRRVMSPLKLEPALEVVPLARLLADREQVTADPTENVSIEAIVKAEIEAGLKDGTY
;
A
#
# COMPACT_ATOMS: atom_id res chain seq x y z
N MET A 1 47.21 76.82 2.73
CA MET A 1 48.41 77.20 3.52
C MET A 1 49.52 76.25 3.11
N THR A 2 50.59 76.84 2.55
CA THR A 2 51.95 76.30 2.25
C THR A 2 51.98 75.00 1.43
N ASP A 3 52.23 74.98 0.11
CA ASP A 3 53.33 75.55 -0.71
C ASP A 3 54.74 75.13 -0.28
N SER A 4 55.38 74.34 -1.15
CA SER A 4 56.80 74.32 -1.57
C SER A 4 57.34 72.89 -1.72
N THR A 5 58.26 72.50 -2.60
CA THR A 5 58.82 72.94 -3.88
C THR A 5 59.73 71.76 -4.33
N ASN A 6 59.69 71.43 -5.63
CA ASN A 6 60.62 70.76 -6.57
C ASN A 6 62.15 70.76 -6.23
N PRO A 7 63.13 70.21 -7.02
CA PRO A 7 63.13 69.63 -8.39
C PRO A 7 64.16 68.49 -8.69
N GLY A 8 64.32 68.10 -9.97
CA GLY A 8 65.57 67.53 -10.56
C GLY A 8 65.36 66.21 -11.32
N GLU A 9 65.07 66.18 -12.63
CA GLU A 9 65.96 66.30 -13.82
C GLU A 9 66.98 65.16 -14.07
N GLU A 10 67.06 64.75 -15.35
CA GLU A 10 68.04 63.89 -16.04
C GLU A 10 68.04 62.38 -15.70
N GLY A 11 68.07 61.42 -16.62
CA GLY A 11 68.27 61.38 -18.07
C GLY A 11 68.59 59.94 -18.47
N SER A 12 68.48 59.65 -19.77
CA SER A 12 68.98 58.44 -20.46
C SER A 12 68.09 57.17 -20.47
N ASN A 13 67.39 57.00 -21.59
CA ASN A 13 67.18 55.71 -22.28
C ASN A 13 68.57 55.08 -22.61
N PRO A 14 68.75 53.80 -23.03
CA PRO A 14 67.74 52.89 -23.58
C PRO A 14 67.91 51.39 -23.21
N ALA A 15 66.86 50.60 -23.39
CA ALA A 15 66.99 49.25 -23.98
C ALA A 15 65.60 48.66 -24.19
N ILE A 16 65.27 48.46 -25.46
CA ILE A 16 64.23 47.54 -25.89
C ILE A 16 64.80 46.14 -25.65
N GLU A 17 64.35 45.45 -24.60
CA GLU A 17 64.35 43.99 -24.58
C GLU A 17 62.92 43.53 -24.81
N SER A 18 62.68 43.13 -26.06
CA SER A 18 61.54 42.35 -26.48
C SER A 18 61.58 41.00 -25.77
N GLU A 19 60.97 40.92 -24.58
CA GLU A 19 60.62 39.61 -24.01
C GLU A 19 59.45 39.03 -24.84
N PRO A 20 59.55 37.76 -25.26
CA PRO A 20 58.51 37.13 -26.04
C PRO A 20 57.27 37.00 -25.16
N LEU A 21 56.10 37.30 -25.72
CA LEU A 21 54.83 36.83 -25.16
C LEU A 21 54.92 35.31 -25.04
N GLU A 22 55.21 34.80 -23.83
CA GLU A 22 54.90 33.42 -23.50
C GLU A 22 53.40 33.25 -23.68
N ILE A 23 53.02 32.70 -24.84
CA ILE A 23 51.76 31.98 -24.95
C ILE A 23 51.95 30.78 -24.01
N VAL A 24 51.54 30.95 -22.75
CA VAL A 24 51.32 29.82 -21.85
C VAL A 24 50.22 29.02 -22.53
N ASP A 25 50.64 27.93 -23.16
CA ASP A 25 49.76 26.87 -23.61
C ASP A 25 49.13 26.30 -22.33
N ASP A 26 47.97 26.85 -21.93
CA ASP A 26 47.12 26.30 -20.89
C ASP A 26 46.69 24.91 -21.38
N GLY A 27 47.55 23.92 -21.11
CA GLY A 27 47.28 22.52 -21.35
C GLY A 27 45.89 22.18 -20.83
N PRO A 28 45.18 21.23 -21.47
CA PRO A 28 43.73 21.07 -21.35
C PRO A 28 43.33 21.12 -19.87
N GLY A 29 42.77 22.26 -19.45
CA GLY A 29 42.59 22.59 -18.04
C GLY A 29 41.78 21.51 -17.33
N CYS A 30 41.79 21.45 -16.00
CA CYS A 30 41.15 20.36 -15.22
C CYS A 30 39.64 20.16 -15.47
N MET A 31 38.99 21.00 -16.28
CA MET A 31 37.58 20.94 -16.67
C MET A 31 37.13 19.59 -17.28
N PRO A 32 37.81 18.98 -18.27
CA PRO A 32 37.45 17.66 -18.79
C PRO A 32 37.63 16.54 -17.75
N ALA A 33 38.60 16.68 -16.84
CA ALA A 33 38.80 15.72 -15.76
C ALA A 33 37.68 15.80 -14.71
N ILE A 34 37.22 17.00 -14.36
CA ILE A 34 36.08 17.22 -13.46
C ILE A 34 34.77 16.73 -14.11
N LEU A 35 34.56 17.01 -15.40
CA LEU A 35 33.42 16.49 -16.15
C LEU A 35 33.43 14.96 -16.24
N ALA A 36 34.60 14.35 -16.49
CA ALA A 36 34.73 12.90 -16.49
C ALA A 36 34.48 12.30 -15.09
N ALA A 37 35.01 12.91 -14.04
CA ALA A 37 34.81 12.45 -12.66
C ALA A 37 33.34 12.57 -12.22
N THR A 38 32.65 13.65 -12.58
CA THR A 38 31.22 13.83 -12.27
C THR A 38 30.35 12.87 -13.07
N ALA A 39 30.66 12.65 -14.36
CA ALA A 39 29.98 11.66 -15.19
C ALA A 39 30.15 10.23 -14.64
N LEU A 40 31.37 9.84 -14.27
CA LEU A 40 31.65 8.53 -13.67
C LEU A 40 30.93 8.36 -12.31
N THR A 41 30.92 9.41 -11.48
CA THR A 41 30.18 9.40 -10.21
C THR A 41 28.68 9.27 -10.42
N GLY A 42 28.12 9.95 -11.43
CA GLY A 42 26.72 9.82 -11.83
C GLY A 42 26.37 8.41 -12.28
N ILE A 43 27.19 7.81 -13.15
CA ILE A 43 27.03 6.42 -13.60
C ILE A 43 27.09 5.46 -12.40
N LEU A 44 28.05 5.64 -11.49
CA LEU A 44 28.16 4.83 -10.29
C LEU A 44 26.91 4.96 -9.41
N GLY A 45 26.37 6.17 -9.27
CA GLY A 45 25.10 6.41 -8.57
C GLY A 45 23.92 5.65 -9.19
N PHE A 46 23.81 5.65 -10.52
CA PHE A 46 22.78 4.89 -11.23
C PHE A 46 22.93 3.37 -11.05
N VAL A 47 24.16 2.85 -11.13
CA VAL A 47 24.43 1.42 -10.95
C VAL A 47 24.10 0.99 -9.51
N LEU A 48 24.51 1.79 -8.52
CA LEU A 48 24.20 1.52 -7.11
C LEU A 48 22.70 1.59 -6.84
N CYS A 49 21.98 2.57 -7.38
CA CYS A 49 20.53 2.67 -7.27
C CYS A 49 19.81 1.48 -7.93
N GLY A 50 20.26 1.06 -9.11
CA GLY A 50 19.75 -0.12 -9.79
C GLY A 50 19.99 -1.40 -8.99
N PHE A 51 21.19 -1.55 -8.41
CA PHE A 51 21.54 -2.69 -7.58
C PHE A 51 20.75 -2.74 -6.27
N THR A 52 20.63 -1.63 -5.54
CA THR A 52 19.81 -1.58 -4.32
C THR A 52 18.35 -1.87 -4.60
N THR A 53 17.83 -1.32 -5.70
CA THR A 53 16.48 -1.62 -6.18
C THR A 53 16.32 -3.11 -6.48
N TRP A 54 17.24 -3.72 -7.23
CA TRP A 54 17.23 -5.16 -7.52
C TRP A 54 17.29 -6.03 -6.27
N VAL A 55 18.16 -5.70 -5.31
CA VAL A 55 18.24 -6.39 -4.02
C VAL A 55 16.93 -6.27 -3.23
N LEU A 56 16.28 -5.10 -3.24
CA LEU A 56 14.97 -4.91 -2.62
C LEU A 56 13.87 -5.73 -3.31
N PHE A 57 13.94 -5.86 -4.64
CA PHE A 57 13.00 -6.70 -5.40
C PHE A 57 13.13 -8.17 -4.99
N GLN A 58 14.34 -8.71 -4.85
CA GLN A 58 14.57 -10.10 -4.40
C GLN A 58 14.01 -10.39 -2.99
N LYS A 59 13.86 -9.37 -2.15
CA LYS A 59 13.35 -9.50 -0.78
C LYS A 59 11.83 -9.33 -0.67
N ARG A 60 11.11 -9.06 -1.77
CA ARG A 60 9.66 -8.82 -1.74
C ARG A 60 8.88 -10.02 -1.27
N THR A 61 9.20 -11.22 -1.77
CA THR A 61 8.52 -12.45 -1.35
C THR A 61 8.78 -12.75 0.13
N GLU A 62 10.00 -12.51 0.62
CA GLU A 62 10.34 -12.67 2.05
C GLU A 62 9.55 -11.70 2.94
N MET A 63 9.41 -10.44 2.53
CA MET A 63 8.60 -9.44 3.24
C MET A 63 7.09 -9.75 3.21
N ALA A 64 6.59 -10.28 2.09
CA ALA A 64 5.22 -10.74 1.96
C ALA A 64 4.93 -11.90 2.93
N VAL A 65 5.79 -12.91 2.93
CA VAL A 65 5.72 -14.05 3.88
C VAL A 65 5.73 -13.54 5.33
N ARG A 66 6.64 -12.64 5.67
CA ARG A 66 6.74 -12.08 7.03
C ARG A 66 5.47 -11.35 7.43
N THR A 67 4.91 -10.52 6.54
CA THR A 67 3.67 -9.78 6.78
C THR A 67 2.48 -10.72 6.97
N LEU A 68 2.30 -11.69 6.06
CA LEU A 68 1.20 -12.65 6.14
C LEU A 68 1.28 -13.50 7.42
N ARG A 69 2.48 -13.99 7.77
CA ARG A 69 2.69 -14.85 8.92
C ARG A 69 2.56 -14.13 10.26
N ASN A 70 3.19 -12.96 10.38
CA ASN A 70 3.37 -12.32 11.69
C ASN A 70 2.31 -11.27 12.01
N ALA A 71 1.61 -10.73 11.00
CA ALA A 71 0.55 -9.75 11.21
C ALA A 71 -0.81 -10.33 10.79
N TYR A 72 -0.95 -10.72 9.52
CA TYR A 72 -2.27 -11.03 8.97
C TYR A 72 -2.91 -12.31 9.52
N VAL A 73 -2.16 -13.41 9.64
CA VAL A 73 -2.67 -14.68 10.20
C VAL A 73 -3.12 -14.51 11.66
N PRO A 74 -2.33 -13.91 12.57
CA PRO A 74 -2.79 -13.62 13.94
C PRO A 74 -4.06 -12.78 13.99
N GLU A 75 -4.20 -11.77 13.14
CA GLU A 75 -5.41 -10.95 13.07
C GLU A 75 -6.63 -11.75 12.59
N LEU A 76 -6.45 -12.61 11.59
CA LEU A 76 -7.51 -13.52 11.14
C LEU A 76 -7.93 -14.48 12.26
N GLU A 77 -6.98 -15.01 13.03
CA GLU A 77 -7.25 -15.87 14.18
C GLU A 77 -8.13 -15.14 15.22
N GLN A 78 -7.83 -13.86 15.47
CA GLN A 78 -8.57 -12.99 16.40
C GLN A 78 -9.86 -12.37 15.83
N SER A 79 -10.08 -12.44 14.52
CA SER A 79 -11.22 -11.82 13.85
C SER A 79 -12.58 -12.39 14.29
N LEU A 80 -13.65 -11.68 13.96
CA LEU A 80 -15.03 -12.11 14.21
C LEU A 80 -15.61 -13.01 13.12
N LEU A 81 -14.78 -13.52 12.20
CA LEU A 81 -15.20 -14.48 11.19
C LEU A 81 -15.79 -15.73 11.82
N ASP A 82 -16.84 -16.27 11.18
CA ASP A 82 -17.38 -17.57 11.56
C ASP A 82 -16.29 -18.66 11.56
N PRO A 83 -16.35 -19.65 12.48
CA PRO A 83 -15.25 -20.60 12.67
C PRO A 83 -14.84 -21.36 11.41
N ASP A 84 -15.81 -21.76 10.58
CA ASP A 84 -15.57 -22.56 9.39
C ASP A 84 -14.87 -21.72 8.31
N SER A 85 -15.41 -20.52 8.00
CA SER A 85 -14.78 -19.59 7.05
C SER A 85 -13.41 -19.12 7.54
N LYS A 86 -13.25 -18.86 8.84
CA LYS A 86 -11.97 -18.50 9.45
C LYS A 86 -10.93 -19.58 9.22
N GLN A 87 -11.26 -20.84 9.49
CA GLN A 87 -10.34 -21.96 9.27
C GLN A 87 -10.00 -22.14 7.79
N GLY A 88 -11.00 -22.02 6.90
CA GLY A 88 -10.82 -22.08 5.45
C GLY A 88 -9.84 -21.03 4.94
N VAL A 89 -10.08 -19.76 5.29
CA VAL A 89 -9.21 -18.63 4.90
C VAL A 89 -7.80 -18.78 5.48
N ILE A 90 -7.66 -19.10 6.78
CA ILE A 90 -6.35 -19.30 7.40
C ILE A 90 -5.57 -20.42 6.70
N LYS A 91 -6.24 -21.53 6.35
CA LYS A 91 -5.61 -22.64 5.63
C LYS A 91 -5.08 -22.19 4.26
N GLN A 92 -5.86 -21.42 3.51
CA GLN A 92 -5.42 -20.87 2.22
C GLN A 92 -4.22 -19.93 2.36
N ILE A 93 -4.23 -19.03 3.35
CA ILE A 93 -3.11 -18.12 3.61
C ILE A 93 -1.86 -18.88 4.06
N LYS A 94 -2.00 -19.88 4.94
CA LYS A 94 -0.86 -20.73 5.38
C LYS A 94 -0.28 -21.54 4.21
N GLN A 95 -1.12 -22.03 3.31
CA GLN A 95 -0.68 -22.71 2.10
C GLN A 95 0.10 -21.76 1.17
N LEU A 96 -0.45 -20.56 0.92
CA LEU A 96 0.20 -19.51 0.14
C LEU A 96 1.58 -19.16 0.69
N ILE A 97 1.68 -18.94 2.01
CA ILE A 97 2.95 -18.69 2.70
C ILE A 97 3.95 -19.82 2.43
N GLY A 98 3.53 -21.07 2.61
CA GLY A 98 4.40 -22.23 2.38
C GLY A 98 4.85 -22.37 0.92
N ASP A 99 4.00 -21.99 -0.05
CA ASP A 99 4.36 -21.97 -1.46
C ASP A 99 5.34 -20.84 -1.80
N MET A 100 5.16 -19.64 -1.22
CA MET A 100 6.10 -18.52 -1.32
C MET A 100 7.48 -18.85 -0.73
N GLU A 101 7.54 -19.46 0.46
CA GLU A 101 8.81 -19.85 1.11
C GLU A 101 9.59 -20.91 0.33
N ARG A 102 8.88 -21.79 -0.40
CA ARG A 102 9.49 -22.78 -1.29
C ARG A 102 9.94 -22.20 -2.63
N GLY A 103 9.78 -20.89 -2.85
CA GLY A 103 10.13 -20.24 -4.12
C GLY A 103 9.26 -20.70 -5.29
N LYS A 104 8.00 -21.10 -5.05
CA LYS A 104 7.10 -21.52 -6.13
C LYS A 104 6.58 -20.36 -6.98
N TYR A 105 6.71 -19.13 -6.48
CA TYR A 105 6.17 -17.94 -7.12
C TYR A 105 7.28 -16.92 -7.36
N GLU A 106 7.18 -16.23 -8.49
CA GLU A 106 8.02 -15.08 -8.81
C GLU A 106 7.58 -13.85 -8.00
N ASP A 107 8.48 -12.88 -7.83
CA ASP A 107 8.21 -11.70 -6.99
C ASP A 107 7.01 -10.87 -7.46
N TRP A 108 6.73 -10.84 -8.76
CA TRP A 108 5.55 -10.14 -9.30
C TRP A 108 4.24 -10.85 -8.95
N GLN A 109 4.24 -12.19 -8.90
CA GLN A 109 3.07 -12.98 -8.49
C GLN A 109 2.79 -12.76 -7.01
N SER A 110 3.83 -12.82 -6.17
CA SER A 110 3.74 -12.51 -4.75
C SER A 110 3.20 -11.09 -4.51
N ALA A 111 3.69 -10.11 -5.27
CA ALA A 111 3.20 -8.73 -5.18
C ALA A 111 1.74 -8.59 -5.60
N GLY A 112 1.33 -9.25 -6.71
CA GLY A 112 -0.05 -9.27 -7.18
C GLY A 112 -1.03 -9.82 -6.15
N VAL A 113 -0.68 -10.96 -5.54
CA VAL A 113 -1.48 -11.55 -4.45
C VAL A 113 -1.57 -10.62 -3.25
N MET A 114 -0.46 -10.01 -2.82
CA MET A 114 -0.46 -9.10 -1.67
C MET A 114 -1.34 -7.86 -1.90
N GLN A 115 -1.29 -7.25 -3.09
CA GLN A 115 -2.12 -6.10 -3.42
C GLN A 115 -3.62 -6.45 -3.37
N ARG A 116 -3.99 -7.63 -3.88
CA ARG A 116 -5.38 -8.12 -3.85
C ARG A 116 -5.85 -8.41 -2.44
N LEU A 117 -5.05 -9.15 -1.65
CA LEU A 117 -5.37 -9.45 -0.25
C LEU A 117 -5.54 -8.19 0.60
N GLN A 118 -4.72 -7.15 0.39
CA GLN A 118 -4.85 -5.87 1.11
C GLN A 118 -6.17 -5.13 0.84
N ARG A 119 -6.74 -5.30 -0.36
CA ARG A 119 -8.01 -4.67 -0.73
C ARG A 119 -9.22 -5.48 -0.28
N LEU A 120 -9.06 -6.76 0.02
CA LEU A 120 -10.16 -7.60 0.48
C LEU A 120 -10.58 -7.24 1.92
N PRO A 121 -11.88 -7.05 2.19
CA PRO A 121 -12.40 -6.74 3.51
C PRO A 121 -12.51 -7.99 4.41
N VAL A 122 -11.48 -8.85 4.48
CA VAL A 122 -11.58 -10.16 5.18
C VAL A 122 -11.85 -10.00 6.67
N LEU A 123 -11.17 -9.06 7.34
CA LEU A 123 -11.38 -8.80 8.76
C LEU A 123 -12.76 -8.15 9.01
N GLN A 124 -13.09 -7.17 8.18
CA GLN A 124 -14.37 -6.45 8.22
C GLN A 124 -15.56 -7.35 7.86
N TRP A 125 -15.33 -8.47 7.17
CA TRP A 125 -16.35 -9.47 6.90
C TRP A 125 -16.88 -10.09 8.20
N GLY A 126 -15.98 -10.39 9.14
CA GLY A 126 -16.34 -10.87 10.48
C GLY A 126 -17.12 -9.83 11.26
N ASP A 127 -16.70 -8.55 11.17
CA ASP A 127 -17.42 -7.44 11.81
C ASP A 127 -18.85 -7.32 11.27
N LEU A 128 -19.02 -7.42 9.94
CA LEU A 128 -20.33 -7.40 9.29
C LEU A 128 -21.20 -8.59 9.75
N GLN A 129 -20.62 -9.79 9.84
CA GLN A 129 -21.32 -10.98 10.36
C GLN A 129 -21.77 -10.81 11.81
N ALA A 130 -20.94 -10.17 12.65
CA ALA A 130 -21.29 -9.89 14.04
C ALA A 130 -22.45 -8.89 14.14
N VAL A 131 -22.42 -7.82 13.34
CA VAL A 131 -23.51 -6.83 13.23
C VAL A 131 -24.79 -7.48 12.74
N GLU A 132 -24.75 -8.27 11.66
CA GLU A 132 -25.90 -8.99 11.12
C GLU A 132 -26.53 -9.93 12.15
N SER A 133 -25.70 -10.76 12.79
CA SER A 133 -26.13 -11.71 13.80
C SER A 133 -26.77 -11.03 15.01
N PHE A 134 -26.30 -9.84 15.36
CA PHE A 134 -26.86 -9.05 16.44
C PHE A 134 -28.21 -8.44 16.05
N ILE A 135 -28.34 -7.82 14.88
CA ILE A 135 -29.62 -7.29 14.39
C ILE A 135 -30.66 -8.41 14.27
N ALA A 136 -30.26 -9.59 13.80
CA ALA A 136 -31.14 -10.75 13.71
C ALA A 136 -31.72 -11.20 15.07
N LYS A 137 -31.00 -10.95 16.18
CA LYS A 137 -31.40 -11.33 17.53
C LYS A 137 -32.12 -10.21 18.29
N ALA A 138 -31.68 -8.97 18.11
CA ALA A 138 -32.13 -7.82 18.91
C ALA A 138 -33.16 -6.94 18.17
N GLY A 139 -33.20 -7.00 16.84
CA GLY A 139 -34.11 -6.23 16.01
C GLY A 139 -35.45 -6.91 15.77
N SER A 140 -36.37 -6.18 15.14
CA SER A 140 -37.60 -6.73 14.58
C SER A 140 -37.32 -7.63 13.37
N LYS A 141 -38.30 -8.46 13.00
CA LYS A 141 -38.21 -9.34 11.82
C LYS A 141 -37.94 -8.55 10.53
N ASP A 142 -38.56 -7.39 10.38
CA ASP A 142 -38.39 -6.54 9.19
C ASP A 142 -36.99 -5.93 9.14
N GLN A 143 -36.46 -5.47 10.28
CA GLN A 143 -35.08 -5.00 10.39
C GLN A 143 -34.07 -6.10 10.09
N ALA A 144 -34.28 -7.31 10.61
CA ALA A 144 -33.42 -8.45 10.33
C ALA A 144 -33.43 -8.84 8.84
N THR A 145 -34.61 -8.84 8.22
CA THR A 145 -34.77 -9.16 6.79
C THR A 145 -34.10 -8.11 5.92
N GLU A 146 -34.28 -6.82 6.24
CA GLU A 146 -33.65 -5.73 5.52
C GLU A 146 -32.12 -5.74 5.68
N ALA A 147 -31.63 -5.90 6.90
CA ALA A 147 -30.20 -5.99 7.18
C ALA A 147 -29.56 -7.12 6.38
N LYS A 148 -30.16 -8.32 6.44
CA LYS A 148 -29.70 -9.47 5.65
C LYS A 148 -29.61 -9.14 4.16
N ARG A 149 -30.68 -8.59 3.59
CA ARG A 149 -30.71 -8.23 2.17
C ARG A 149 -29.58 -7.26 1.81
N GLN A 150 -29.42 -6.16 2.55
CA GLN A 150 -28.40 -5.15 2.22
C GLN A 150 -26.97 -5.68 2.46
N PHE A 151 -26.75 -6.51 3.47
CA PHE A 151 -25.44 -7.11 3.71
C PHE A 151 -25.08 -8.17 2.67
N ASP A 152 -26.04 -8.95 2.19
CA ASP A 152 -25.81 -9.88 1.07
C ASP A 152 -25.46 -9.12 -0.22
N ARG A 153 -26.09 -7.97 -0.49
CA ARG A 153 -25.70 -7.09 -1.60
C ARG A 153 -24.29 -6.56 -1.44
N LEU A 154 -23.92 -6.15 -0.23
CA LEU A 154 -22.56 -5.71 0.06
C LEU A 154 -21.52 -6.82 -0.17
N ARG A 155 -21.82 -8.05 0.24
CA ARG A 155 -20.96 -9.22 -0.03
C ARG A 155 -20.81 -9.51 -1.52
N LEU A 156 -21.88 -9.39 -2.30
CA LEU A 156 -21.80 -9.48 -3.77
C LEU A 156 -20.93 -8.39 -4.38
N ALA A 157 -21.02 -7.15 -3.87
CA ALA A 157 -20.16 -6.06 -4.33
C ALA A 157 -18.67 -6.41 -4.18
N VAL A 158 -18.29 -7.07 -3.08
CA VAL A 158 -16.92 -7.55 -2.86
C VAL A 158 -16.55 -8.64 -3.85
N ARG A 159 -17.42 -9.64 -4.03
CA ARG A 159 -17.19 -10.73 -5.01
C ARG A 159 -16.96 -10.19 -6.42
N ASP A 160 -17.71 -9.17 -6.80
CA ASP A 160 -17.63 -8.57 -8.14
C ASP A 160 -16.48 -7.55 -8.28
N GLY A 161 -15.65 -7.39 -7.24
CA GLY A 161 -14.53 -6.45 -7.22
C GLY A 161 -14.92 -4.97 -7.15
N ARG A 162 -16.18 -4.68 -6.81
CA ARG A 162 -16.77 -3.32 -6.76
C ARG A 162 -16.68 -2.67 -5.38
N ALA A 163 -16.48 -3.46 -4.32
CA ALA A 163 -16.28 -2.96 -2.96
C ALA A 163 -15.01 -3.54 -2.34
N THR A 164 -14.35 -2.74 -1.51
CA THR A 164 -13.06 -3.05 -0.89
C THR A 164 -13.08 -2.82 0.63
N SER A 165 -11.96 -3.13 1.30
CA SER A 165 -11.71 -2.81 2.71
C SER A 165 -11.95 -1.34 3.06
N PHE A 166 -11.68 -0.41 2.13
CA PHE A 166 -11.94 1.01 2.31
C PHE A 166 -13.44 1.32 2.41
N ASP A 167 -14.25 0.73 1.54
CA ASP A 167 -15.70 0.94 1.55
C ASP A 167 -16.33 0.39 2.85
N PHE A 168 -15.81 -0.75 3.34
CA PHE A 168 -16.25 -1.34 4.60
C PHE A 168 -15.91 -0.48 5.81
N TYR A 169 -14.80 0.27 5.78
CA TYR A 169 -14.42 1.17 6.87
C TYR A 169 -15.47 2.25 7.13
N ASP A 170 -16.07 2.78 6.06
CA ASP A 170 -17.13 3.79 6.16
C ASP A 170 -18.48 3.17 6.53
N VAL A 171 -18.82 2.01 5.94
CA VAL A 171 -20.09 1.32 6.22
C VAL A 171 -20.19 0.87 7.68
N LEU A 172 -19.11 0.30 8.23
CA LEU A 172 -19.12 -0.25 9.58
C LEU A 172 -18.87 0.80 10.68
N LYS A 173 -18.50 2.03 10.29
CA LYS A 173 -18.17 3.12 11.22
C LYS A 173 -19.18 3.29 12.37
N PRO A 174 -20.52 3.25 12.16
CA PRO A 174 -21.47 3.39 13.26
C PRO A 174 -21.36 2.30 14.32
N ALA A 175 -21.05 1.06 13.91
CA ALA A 175 -20.97 -0.10 14.79
C ALA A 175 -19.55 -0.33 15.37
N GLN A 176 -18.59 0.54 15.06
CA GLN A 176 -17.19 0.41 15.46
C GLN A 176 -16.74 1.51 16.40
N VAL A 177 -15.68 1.23 17.16
CA VAL A 177 -14.91 2.20 17.94
C VAL A 177 -13.46 2.15 17.52
N ASP A 178 -12.76 3.28 17.66
CA ASP A 178 -11.33 3.36 17.40
C ASP A 178 -10.58 2.48 18.41
N ASP A 179 -9.72 1.60 17.90
CA ASP A 179 -8.85 0.72 18.69
C ASP A 179 -7.45 0.71 18.05
N PRO A 180 -6.47 1.41 18.64
CA PRO A 180 -5.10 1.44 18.13
C PRO A 180 -4.40 0.07 18.13
N SER A 181 -4.94 -0.91 18.86
CA SER A 181 -4.41 -2.28 18.87
C SER A 181 -4.97 -3.15 17.75
N ALA A 182 -6.08 -2.74 17.12
CA ALA A 182 -6.64 -3.39 15.95
C ALA A 182 -5.91 -2.93 14.68
N SER A 183 -5.65 -3.84 13.75
CA SER A 183 -4.93 -3.55 12.50
C SER A 183 -5.67 -2.64 11.53
N THR A 184 -7.00 -2.65 11.60
CA THR A 184 -7.89 -1.74 10.88
C THR A 184 -8.02 -0.38 11.60
N GLY A 185 -7.39 -0.22 12.77
CA GLY A 185 -7.55 0.93 13.67
C GLY A 185 -8.91 0.99 14.35
N ARG A 186 -9.78 -0.01 14.13
CA ARG A 186 -11.15 -0.06 14.65
C ARG A 186 -11.57 -1.47 15.00
N ARG A 187 -12.56 -1.58 15.86
CA ARG A 187 -13.22 -2.85 16.21
C ARG A 187 -14.70 -2.66 16.41
N VAL A 188 -15.48 -3.73 16.25
CA VAL A 188 -16.89 -3.72 16.65
C VAL A 188 -17.01 -3.34 18.12
N MET A 189 -17.90 -2.39 18.40
CA MET A 189 -18.15 -1.94 19.76
C MET A 189 -18.68 -3.09 20.63
N SER A 190 -18.23 -3.13 21.87
CA SER A 190 -18.68 -4.13 22.85
C SER A 190 -19.06 -3.44 24.16
N PRO A 191 -20.32 -3.54 24.62
CA PRO A 191 -21.43 -4.25 23.99
C PRO A 191 -21.97 -3.52 22.74
N LEU A 192 -22.44 -4.29 21.75
CA LEU A 192 -23.10 -3.75 20.55
C LEU A 192 -24.50 -3.24 20.89
N LYS A 193 -24.88 -2.10 20.30
CA LYS A 193 -26.19 -1.45 20.50
C LYS A 193 -27.01 -1.50 19.22
N LEU A 194 -28.34 -1.64 19.35
CA LEU A 194 -29.24 -1.82 18.22
C LEU A 194 -29.24 -0.63 17.26
N GLU A 195 -29.31 0.58 17.79
CA GLU A 195 -29.37 1.80 16.98
C GLU A 195 -28.11 1.97 16.10
N PRO A 196 -26.87 1.93 16.63
CA PRO A 196 -25.66 1.94 15.79
C PRO A 196 -25.54 0.75 14.84
N ALA A 197 -26.00 -0.45 15.22
CA ALA A 197 -26.01 -1.59 14.32
C ALA A 197 -26.96 -1.38 13.13
N LEU A 198 -28.14 -0.79 13.36
CA LEU A 198 -29.12 -0.48 12.32
C LEU A 198 -28.64 0.64 11.40
N GLU A 199 -27.81 1.57 11.87
CA GLU A 199 -27.21 2.62 11.02
C GLU A 199 -26.26 2.06 9.94
N VAL A 200 -25.70 0.86 10.14
CA VAL A 200 -24.87 0.17 9.12
C VAL A 200 -25.72 -0.23 7.90
N VAL A 201 -27.01 -0.54 8.09
CA VAL A 201 -27.90 -1.04 7.03
C VAL A 201 -28.12 -0.02 5.90
N PRO A 202 -28.52 1.25 6.15
CA PRO A 202 -28.65 2.23 5.09
C PRO A 202 -27.30 2.57 4.43
N LEU A 203 -26.18 2.49 5.15
CA LEU A 203 -24.85 2.69 4.55
C LEU A 203 -24.48 1.55 3.59
N ALA A 204 -24.74 0.30 3.98
CA ALA A 204 -24.57 -0.86 3.12
C ALA A 204 -25.46 -0.75 1.87
N ARG A 205 -26.70 -0.28 2.03
CA ARG A 205 -27.61 0.00 0.91
C ARG A 205 -27.05 1.06 -0.04
N LEU A 206 -26.62 2.21 0.50
CA LEU A 206 -26.06 3.30 -0.31
C LEU A 206 -24.85 2.84 -1.13
N LEU A 207 -23.97 2.05 -0.52
CA LEU A 207 -22.83 1.47 -1.20
C LEU A 207 -23.26 0.48 -2.29
N ALA A 208 -24.18 -0.44 -1.99
CA ALA A 208 -24.69 -1.40 -2.96
C ALA A 208 -25.42 -0.71 -4.13
N ASP A 209 -26.16 0.38 -3.86
CA ASP A 209 -26.84 1.18 -4.87
C ASP A 209 -25.83 1.94 -5.76
N ARG A 210 -24.78 2.52 -5.16
CA ARG A 210 -23.66 3.15 -5.88
C ARG A 210 -23.00 2.18 -6.86
N GLU A 211 -22.77 0.95 -6.41
CA GLU A 211 -22.14 -0.11 -7.20
C GLU A 211 -23.11 -0.87 -8.11
N GLN A 212 -24.39 -0.45 -8.18
CA GLN A 212 -25.42 -1.06 -9.02
C GLN A 212 -25.56 -2.58 -8.80
N VAL A 213 -25.44 -3.03 -7.54
CA VAL A 213 -25.62 -4.44 -7.18
C VAL A 213 -27.11 -4.77 -7.20
N THR A 214 -27.45 -5.98 -7.68
CA THR A 214 -28.82 -6.49 -7.72
C THR A 214 -29.54 -6.29 -6.37
N ALA A 215 -30.83 -5.94 -6.41
CA ALA A 215 -31.61 -5.64 -5.21
C ALA A 215 -31.89 -6.89 -4.36
N ASP A 216 -32.07 -8.04 -5.02
CA ASP A 216 -32.44 -9.30 -4.38
C ASP A 216 -31.37 -10.36 -4.67
N PRO A 217 -30.30 -10.40 -3.85
CA PRO A 217 -29.25 -11.39 -3.98
C PRO A 217 -29.76 -12.79 -3.61
N THR A 218 -29.68 -13.75 -4.52
CA THR A 218 -30.05 -15.15 -4.28
C THR A 218 -28.85 -16.04 -3.96
N GLU A 219 -27.64 -15.53 -4.19
CA GLU A 219 -26.41 -16.30 -4.07
C GLU A 219 -25.77 -16.07 -2.69
N ASN A 220 -25.37 -17.17 -2.05
CA ASN A 220 -24.61 -17.08 -0.81
C ASN A 220 -23.12 -16.93 -1.14
N VAL A 221 -22.57 -15.76 -0.84
CA VAL A 221 -21.18 -15.42 -1.12
C VAL A 221 -20.29 -15.86 0.04
N SER A 222 -19.28 -16.69 -0.26
CA SER A 222 -18.28 -17.12 0.72
C SER A 222 -17.00 -16.28 0.63
N ILE A 223 -16.56 -15.75 1.77
CA ILE A 223 -15.26 -15.05 1.86
C ILE A 223 -14.10 -16.00 1.55
N GLU A 224 -14.22 -17.28 1.89
CA GLU A 224 -13.23 -18.29 1.56
C GLU A 224 -13.07 -18.45 0.04
N ALA A 225 -14.19 -18.43 -0.70
CA ALA A 225 -14.17 -18.53 -2.15
C ALA A 225 -13.58 -17.26 -2.79
N ILE A 226 -13.90 -16.08 -2.26
CA ILE A 226 -13.34 -14.80 -2.72
C ILE A 226 -11.82 -14.77 -2.51
N VAL A 227 -11.34 -15.10 -1.30
CA VAL A 227 -9.91 -15.12 -0.98
C VAL A 227 -9.16 -16.05 -1.93
N LYS A 228 -9.70 -17.26 -2.17
CA LYS A 228 -9.11 -18.20 -3.11
C LYS A 228 -9.02 -17.62 -4.52
N ALA A 229 -10.11 -17.06 -5.02
CA ALA A 229 -10.17 -16.48 -6.36
C ALA A 229 -9.19 -15.32 -6.52
N GLU A 230 -9.04 -14.47 -5.52
CA GLU A 230 -8.11 -13.34 -5.55
C GLU A 230 -6.63 -13.77 -5.42
N ILE A 231 -6.34 -14.83 -4.67
CA ILE A 231 -5.02 -15.45 -4.68
C ILE A 231 -4.72 -15.98 -6.09
N GLU A 232 -5.64 -16.75 -6.68
CA GLU A 232 -5.46 -17.31 -8.03
C GLU A 232 -5.29 -16.20 -9.10
N ALA A 233 -6.10 -15.15 -9.03
CA ALA A 233 -5.99 -13.98 -9.91
C ALA A 233 -4.66 -13.24 -9.72
N GLY A 234 -4.20 -13.07 -8.48
CA GLY A 234 -2.91 -12.44 -8.18
C GLY A 234 -1.72 -13.23 -8.71
N LEU A 235 -1.80 -14.56 -8.68
CA LEU A 235 -0.77 -15.45 -9.23
C LEU A 235 -0.75 -15.46 -10.76
N LYS A 236 -1.91 -15.28 -11.41
CA LYS A 236 -2.06 -15.38 -12.86
C LYS A 236 -1.86 -14.04 -13.56
N ASP A 237 -2.57 -13.01 -13.10
CA ASP A 237 -2.70 -11.72 -13.77
C ASP A 237 -1.87 -10.63 -13.07
N GLY A 238 -1.35 -10.90 -11.87
CA GLY A 238 -0.56 -9.94 -11.09
C GLY A 238 -1.46 -8.89 -10.44
N THR A 239 -1.13 -7.62 -10.66
CA THR A 239 -1.86 -6.48 -10.09
C THR A 239 -3.17 -6.19 -10.85
N TYR A 240 -4.03 -5.35 -10.29
CA TYR A 240 -5.17 -4.79 -11.03
C TYR A 240 -4.71 -3.76 -12.08
#